data_AF-A0A0G1PU97-F1
#
_entry.id   AF-A0A0G1PU97-F1
#
_cell.length_a   1.000
_cell.length_b   1.000
_cell.length_c   1.000
_cell.angle_alpha   90.00
_cell.angle_beta   90.00
_cell.angle_gamma   90.00
#
_symmetry.space_group_name_H-M   'P 1'
#
loop_
_entity.id
_entity.type
_entity.pdbx_description
1 polymer ?
#
loop_
_entity_poly.entity_id
_entity_poly.type
_entity_poly.pdbx_seq_one_letter_code
_entity_poly.pdbx_strand_id
1 'polypeptide(L)'
;MVDEFSRISVHEYLPALQRIFSEIEIGFTTVREPEELRDLHLMFLEKELGGAYNRAMDIIAVWLRGSKFDSDFARIWKVDPAAKWDELMDILRGKMKEYAYDVTLIRLALSPEGRMTYRDSKDNSRCDFANDGMNLALLRILVEKQGGYASTQELIEKIGCKDLKALSEQKRTINLALRRDLGTSQEYEVIDSKSGSGYRIHPLYHIAIF
;
A
#
# COMPACT_ATOMS: atom_id res chain seq x y z
N MET A 1 -18.19 -19.59 10.72
CA MET A 1 -17.59 -19.38 9.38
C MET A 1 -17.48 -17.87 9.22
N VAL A 2 -16.30 -17.33 8.99
CA VAL A 2 -16.16 -15.88 8.77
C VAL A 2 -16.57 -15.65 7.31
N ASP A 3 -17.78 -15.13 7.11
CA ASP A 3 -18.39 -14.97 5.78
C ASP A 3 -17.93 -13.72 5.04
N GLU A 4 -17.21 -12.84 5.72
CA GLU A 4 -16.63 -11.63 5.15
C GLU A 4 -15.35 -11.26 5.90
N PHE A 5 -14.29 -10.92 5.17
CA PHE A 5 -13.20 -10.16 5.77
C PHE A 5 -13.66 -8.74 6.04
N SER A 6 -13.28 -8.21 7.20
CA SER A 6 -13.48 -6.79 7.45
C SER A 6 -12.75 -5.99 6.36
N ARG A 7 -13.35 -4.88 5.90
CA ARG A 7 -12.71 -3.99 4.93
C ARG A 7 -11.30 -3.60 5.37
N ILE A 8 -11.09 -3.34 6.67
CA ILE A 8 -9.79 -3.02 7.27
C ILE A 8 -8.75 -4.14 7.03
N SER A 9 -9.16 -5.40 7.21
CA SER A 9 -8.29 -6.57 6.97
C SER A 9 -7.85 -6.65 5.51
N VAL A 10 -8.75 -6.39 4.55
CA VAL A 10 -8.39 -6.40 3.12
C VAL A 10 -7.38 -5.30 2.78
N HIS A 11 -7.51 -4.13 3.40
CA HIS A 11 -6.62 -2.99 3.17
C HIS A 11 -5.19 -3.24 3.61
N GLU A 12 -5.00 -3.87 4.78
CA GLU A 12 -3.68 -4.20 5.32
C GLU A 12 -2.87 -5.07 4.34
N TYR A 13 -3.55 -5.98 3.63
CA TYR A 13 -2.93 -6.91 2.70
C TYR A 13 -3.02 -6.47 1.23
N LEU A 14 -3.47 -5.24 0.95
CA LEU A 14 -3.60 -4.72 -0.41
C LEU A 14 -2.28 -4.76 -1.22
N PRO A 15 -1.10 -4.43 -0.65
CA PRO A 15 0.15 -4.57 -1.39
C PRO A 15 0.47 -6.02 -1.78
N ALA A 16 0.16 -6.98 -0.91
CA ALA A 16 0.34 -8.40 -1.20
C ALA A 16 -0.65 -8.89 -2.27
N LEU A 17 -1.91 -8.43 -2.19
CA LEU A 17 -2.95 -8.70 -3.19
C LEU A 17 -2.56 -8.14 -4.57
N GLN A 18 -2.03 -6.90 -4.63
CA GLN A 18 -1.52 -6.29 -5.86
C GLN A 18 -0.37 -7.11 -6.45
N ARG A 19 0.58 -7.53 -5.61
CA ARG A 19 1.73 -8.32 -6.04
C ARG A 19 1.32 -9.67 -6.63
N ILE A 20 0.41 -10.38 -5.96
CA ILE A 20 -0.16 -11.65 -6.44
C ILE A 20 -0.89 -11.44 -7.77
N PHE A 21 -1.72 -10.39 -7.85
CA PHE A 21 -2.47 -10.07 -9.06
C PHE A 21 -1.54 -9.79 -10.25
N SER A 22 -0.43 -9.07 -10.04
CA SER A 22 0.57 -8.83 -11.07
C SER A 22 1.28 -10.11 -11.54
N GLU A 23 1.59 -11.06 -10.64
CA GLU A 23 2.16 -12.35 -11.08
C GLU A 23 1.18 -13.16 -11.92
N ILE A 24 -0.09 -13.17 -11.53
CA ILE A 24 -1.12 -13.86 -12.29
C ILE A 24 -1.19 -13.26 -13.71
N GLU A 25 -1.20 -11.93 -13.83
CA GLU A 25 -1.22 -11.23 -15.12
C GLU A 25 0.03 -11.51 -15.97
N ILE A 26 1.22 -11.43 -15.39
CA ILE A 26 2.49 -11.69 -16.08
C ILE A 26 2.59 -13.17 -16.48
N GLY A 27 2.19 -14.09 -15.60
CA GLY A 27 2.15 -15.52 -15.87
C GLY A 27 1.25 -15.84 -17.07
N PHE A 28 0.10 -15.18 -17.20
CA PHE A 28 -0.77 -15.35 -18.36
C PHE A 28 -0.16 -14.81 -19.65
N THR A 29 0.55 -13.68 -19.60
CA THR A 29 1.19 -13.12 -20.81
C THR A 29 2.39 -13.93 -21.30
N THR A 30 3.00 -14.74 -20.44
CA THR A 30 4.22 -15.52 -20.74
C THR A 30 3.96 -16.99 -21.10
N VAL A 31 2.76 -17.51 -20.85
CA VAL A 31 2.36 -18.87 -21.22
C VAL A 31 1.71 -18.87 -22.61
N ARG A 32 2.09 -19.83 -23.47
CA ARG A 32 1.57 -19.92 -24.86
C ARG A 32 0.09 -20.30 -24.92
N GLU A 33 -0.35 -21.20 -24.05
CA GLU A 33 -1.71 -21.76 -24.01
C GLU A 33 -2.24 -21.77 -22.56
N PRO A 34 -2.42 -20.58 -21.95
CA PRO A 34 -2.78 -20.46 -20.54
C PRO A 34 -4.12 -21.12 -20.22
N GLU A 35 -5.02 -21.21 -21.20
CA GLU A 35 -6.34 -21.81 -21.03
C GLU A 35 -6.33 -23.31 -20.73
N GLU A 36 -5.26 -24.02 -21.10
CA GLU A 36 -5.10 -25.44 -20.80
C GLU A 36 -4.67 -25.71 -19.35
N LEU A 37 -4.22 -24.68 -18.63
CA LEU A 37 -3.86 -24.79 -17.21
C LEU A 37 -5.12 -25.02 -16.37
N ARG A 38 -5.07 -26.05 -15.52
CA ARG A 38 -6.11 -26.34 -14.54
C ARG A 38 -5.96 -25.53 -13.26
N ASP A 39 -4.73 -25.21 -12.88
CA ASP A 39 -4.40 -24.49 -11.68
C ASP A 39 -3.15 -23.59 -11.85
N LEU A 40 -3.07 -22.56 -11.00
CA LEU A 40 -2.03 -21.55 -10.93
C LEU A 40 -1.35 -21.66 -9.57
N HIS A 41 -0.07 -22.06 -9.57
CA HIS A 41 0.69 -22.23 -8.34
C HIS A 41 1.38 -20.92 -7.97
N LEU A 42 1.05 -20.39 -6.80
CA LEU A 42 1.48 -19.06 -6.35
C LEU A 42 2.39 -19.12 -5.11
N MET A 43 2.60 -20.30 -4.53
CA MET A 43 3.38 -20.50 -3.31
C MET A 43 4.84 -19.97 -3.39
N PHE A 44 5.38 -19.80 -4.59
CA PHE A 44 6.71 -19.18 -4.76
C PHE A 44 6.77 -17.74 -4.24
N LEU A 45 5.63 -17.02 -4.22
CA LEU A 45 5.49 -15.68 -3.68
C LEU A 45 5.58 -15.64 -2.15
N GLU A 46 5.40 -16.76 -1.46
CA GLU A 46 5.49 -16.81 0.01
C GLU A 46 6.87 -16.35 0.51
N LYS A 47 7.94 -16.68 -0.23
CA LYS A 47 9.30 -16.23 0.11
C LYS A 47 9.45 -14.71 0.04
N GLU A 48 8.72 -14.06 -0.86
CA GLU A 48 8.76 -12.61 -1.07
C GLU A 48 7.87 -11.89 -0.05
N LEU A 49 6.64 -12.38 0.13
CA LEU A 49 5.57 -11.70 0.86
C LEU A 49 5.47 -12.15 2.33
N GLY A 50 6.11 -13.25 2.71
CA GLY A 50 6.10 -13.79 4.07
C GLY A 50 4.67 -14.04 4.58
N GLY A 51 4.41 -13.69 5.85
CA GLY A 51 3.10 -13.88 6.47
C GLY A 51 1.94 -13.14 5.78
N ALA A 52 2.23 -12.09 5.01
CA ALA A 52 1.22 -11.35 4.25
C ALA A 52 0.66 -12.17 3.07
N TYR A 53 1.42 -13.13 2.55
CA TYR A 53 0.98 -14.03 1.48
C TYR A 53 -0.23 -14.85 1.89
N ASN A 54 -0.13 -15.56 3.02
CA ASN A 54 -1.20 -16.43 3.50
C ASN A 54 -2.50 -15.66 3.73
N ARG A 55 -2.40 -14.44 4.28
CA ARG A 55 -3.55 -13.56 4.49
C ARG A 55 -4.16 -13.04 3.19
N ALA A 56 -3.32 -12.72 2.20
CA ALA A 56 -3.80 -12.32 0.88
C ALA A 56 -4.50 -13.49 0.16
N MET A 57 -3.97 -14.72 0.26
CA MET A 57 -4.62 -15.91 -0.29
C MET A 57 -5.93 -16.25 0.42
N ASP A 58 -6.01 -16.09 1.73
CA ASP A 58 -7.28 -16.22 2.48
C ASP A 58 -8.35 -15.25 1.93
N ILE A 59 -7.97 -13.99 1.66
CA ILE A 59 -8.86 -12.97 1.08
C ILE A 59 -9.30 -13.37 -0.33
N ILE A 60 -8.38 -13.80 -1.18
CA ILE A 60 -8.67 -14.29 -2.52
C ILE A 60 -9.67 -15.46 -2.45
N ALA A 61 -9.46 -16.42 -1.55
CA ALA A 61 -10.38 -17.54 -1.37
C ALA A 61 -11.81 -17.10 -1.02
N VAL A 62 -11.95 -16.07 -0.18
CA VAL A 62 -13.26 -15.47 0.10
C VAL A 62 -13.85 -14.77 -1.13
N TRP A 63 -13.05 -14.02 -1.88
CA TRP A 63 -13.50 -13.33 -3.11
C TRP A 63 -13.96 -14.28 -4.21
N LEU A 64 -13.38 -15.48 -4.28
CA LEU A 64 -13.72 -16.49 -5.28
C LEU A 64 -14.91 -17.37 -4.89
N ARG A 65 -15.45 -17.26 -3.67
CA ARG A 65 -16.60 -18.07 -3.25
C ARG A 65 -17.80 -17.87 -4.17
N GLY A 66 -18.37 -18.97 -4.64
CA GLY A 66 -19.51 -18.96 -5.56
C GLY A 66 -19.16 -18.58 -7.00
N SER A 67 -17.86 -18.41 -7.30
CA SER A 67 -17.37 -18.22 -8.67
C SER A 67 -17.04 -19.58 -9.33
N LYS A 68 -16.53 -19.52 -10.55
CA LYS A 68 -16.01 -20.68 -11.29
C LYS A 68 -14.59 -21.08 -10.89
N PHE A 69 -14.00 -20.37 -9.93
CA PHE A 69 -12.65 -20.56 -9.44
C PHE A 69 -12.68 -20.77 -7.93
N ASP A 70 -11.65 -21.42 -7.43
CA ASP A 70 -11.42 -21.60 -6.00
C ASP A 70 -9.91 -21.52 -5.72
N SER A 71 -9.54 -21.34 -4.46
CA SER A 71 -8.15 -21.19 -4.07
C SER A 71 -7.85 -21.69 -2.67
N ASP A 72 -6.61 -22.09 -2.47
CA ASP A 72 -6.04 -22.39 -1.17
C ASP A 72 -4.77 -21.53 -0.97
N PHE A 73 -4.02 -21.80 0.10
CA PHE A 73 -2.79 -21.06 0.36
C PHE A 73 -1.72 -21.23 -0.75
N ALA A 74 -1.76 -22.31 -1.54
CA ALA A 74 -0.72 -22.63 -2.52
C ALA A 74 -1.09 -22.21 -3.95
N ARG A 75 -2.37 -22.22 -4.30
CA ARG A 75 -2.82 -22.10 -5.70
C ARG A 75 -4.25 -21.60 -5.88
N ILE A 76 -4.57 -21.23 -7.12
CA ILE A 76 -5.93 -20.96 -7.62
C ILE A 76 -6.26 -21.98 -8.73
N TRP A 77 -7.44 -22.58 -8.75
CA TRP A 77 -7.83 -23.55 -9.78
C TRP A 77 -9.23 -23.30 -10.35
N LYS A 78 -9.48 -23.88 -11.54
CA LYS A 78 -10.79 -23.89 -12.18
C LYS A 78 -11.69 -24.94 -11.51
N VAL A 79 -12.81 -24.50 -10.94
CA VAL A 79 -13.88 -25.39 -10.46
C VAL A 79 -14.72 -25.86 -11.65
N ASP A 80 -15.02 -24.93 -12.56
CA ASP A 80 -15.60 -25.22 -13.86
C ASP A 80 -14.48 -25.32 -14.91
N PRO A 81 -14.21 -26.50 -15.49
CA PRO A 81 -13.17 -26.68 -16.50
C PRO A 81 -13.35 -25.81 -17.75
N ALA A 82 -14.57 -25.35 -18.04
CA ALA A 82 -14.86 -24.49 -19.18
C ALA A 82 -14.61 -22.99 -18.89
N ALA A 83 -14.32 -22.63 -17.64
CA ALA A 83 -14.04 -21.25 -17.25
C ALA A 83 -12.75 -20.74 -17.89
N LYS A 84 -12.77 -19.48 -18.36
CA LYS A 84 -11.59 -18.80 -18.93
C LYS A 84 -10.84 -18.03 -17.88
N TRP A 85 -9.51 -17.99 -17.94
CA TRP A 85 -8.72 -17.26 -16.95
C TRP A 85 -8.98 -15.75 -16.96
N ASP A 86 -9.41 -15.18 -18.08
CA ASP A 86 -9.85 -13.78 -18.14
C ASP A 86 -11.03 -13.50 -17.19
N GLU A 87 -11.92 -14.48 -16.97
CA GLU A 87 -13.02 -14.33 -16.00
C GLU A 87 -12.49 -14.21 -14.56
N LEU A 88 -11.43 -14.95 -14.21
CA LEU A 88 -10.73 -14.79 -12.92
C LEU A 88 -10.17 -13.37 -12.81
N MET A 89 -9.50 -12.90 -13.87
CA MET A 89 -8.90 -11.57 -13.89
C MET A 89 -9.95 -10.47 -13.73
N ASP A 90 -11.12 -10.62 -14.36
CA ASP A 90 -12.22 -9.68 -14.20
C ASP A 90 -12.80 -9.67 -12.78
N ILE A 91 -12.92 -10.84 -12.13
CA ILE A 91 -13.34 -10.93 -10.71
C ILE A 91 -12.33 -10.21 -9.82
N LEU A 92 -11.04 -10.56 -9.94
CA LEU A 92 -9.98 -9.98 -9.13
C LEU A 92 -9.86 -8.47 -9.38
N ARG A 93 -9.93 -8.02 -10.63
CA ARG A 93 -9.92 -6.59 -10.98
C ARG A 93 -11.14 -5.86 -10.44
N GLY A 94 -12.31 -6.49 -10.50
CA GLY A 94 -13.56 -5.96 -9.91
C GLY A 94 -13.40 -5.75 -8.41
N LYS A 95 -12.92 -6.76 -7.69
CA LYS A 95 -12.65 -6.68 -6.25
C LYS A 95 -11.59 -5.65 -5.93
N MET A 96 -10.46 -5.68 -6.64
CA MET A 96 -9.42 -4.67 -6.48
C MET A 96 -9.94 -3.25 -6.74
N LYS A 97 -10.87 -3.03 -7.68
CA LYS A 97 -11.53 -1.73 -7.88
C LYS A 97 -12.44 -1.34 -6.73
N GLU A 98 -13.19 -2.28 -6.14
CA GLU A 98 -13.98 -2.04 -4.92
C GLU A 98 -13.10 -1.46 -3.81
N TYR A 99 -11.86 -1.92 -3.66
CA TYR A 99 -10.92 -1.43 -2.65
C TYR A 99 -9.97 -0.31 -3.15
N ALA A 100 -9.79 -0.15 -4.46
CA ALA A 100 -8.94 0.90 -5.03
C ALA A 100 -9.53 2.31 -4.84
N TYR A 101 -10.86 2.41 -4.65
CA TYR A 101 -11.55 3.66 -4.33
C TYR A 101 -11.91 3.80 -2.84
N ASP A 102 -11.89 2.71 -2.07
CA ASP A 102 -12.31 2.66 -0.65
C ASP A 102 -11.15 2.66 0.36
N VAL A 103 -9.90 2.86 -0.05
CA VAL A 103 -8.97 3.50 0.88
C VAL A 103 -9.58 4.86 1.13
N THR A 104 -10.06 5.12 2.35
CA THR A 104 -10.09 6.49 2.84
C THR A 104 -8.62 6.91 2.96
N LEU A 105 -7.98 7.10 1.81
CA LEU A 105 -6.66 7.67 1.68
C LEU A 105 -6.81 8.96 2.45
N ILE A 106 -6.08 9.08 3.54
CA ILE A 106 -6.01 10.35 4.23
C ILE A 106 -5.31 11.27 3.24
N ARG A 107 -6.13 12.00 2.49
CA ARG A 107 -5.71 12.87 1.41
C ARG A 107 -5.26 14.15 2.04
N LEU A 108 -3.95 14.27 2.12
CA LEU A 108 -3.32 15.50 2.57
C LEU A 108 -2.88 16.29 1.35
N ALA A 109 -2.88 17.60 1.51
CA ALA A 109 -2.41 18.53 0.51
C ALA A 109 -1.28 19.33 1.16
N LEU A 110 -0.10 19.37 0.53
CA LEU A 110 1.08 20.10 0.98
C LEU A 110 1.33 21.29 0.05
N SER A 111 1.25 22.51 0.57
CA SER A 111 1.55 23.71 -0.21
C SER A 111 3.07 23.89 -0.39
N PRO A 112 3.51 24.70 -1.37
CA PRO A 112 4.91 25.04 -1.56
C PRO A 112 5.53 25.68 -0.31
N GLU A 113 4.75 26.42 0.45
CA GLU A 113 5.19 27.07 1.70
C GLU A 113 5.25 26.10 2.88
N GLY A 114 4.87 24.82 2.68
CA GLY A 114 4.93 23.79 3.70
C GLY A 114 3.68 23.69 4.58
N ARG A 115 2.55 24.24 4.15
CA ARG A 115 1.27 24.04 4.85
C ARG A 115 0.64 22.72 4.44
N MET A 116 0.32 21.87 5.41
CA MET A 116 -0.39 20.61 5.20
C MET A 116 -1.83 20.69 5.69
N THR A 117 -2.78 20.21 4.88
CA THR A 117 -4.24 20.22 5.17
C THR A 117 -4.89 18.94 4.65
N TYR A 118 -6.12 18.63 5.07
CA TYR A 118 -6.93 17.61 4.39
C TYR A 118 -7.51 18.18 3.09
N ARG A 119 -7.41 17.42 2.00
CA ARG A 119 -7.89 17.86 0.67
C ARG A 119 -9.41 17.96 0.60
N ASP A 120 -10.10 17.04 1.29
CA ASP A 120 -11.56 16.86 1.18
C ASP A 120 -12.31 17.31 2.45
N SER A 121 -11.62 17.91 3.43
CA SER A 121 -12.24 18.36 4.67
C SER A 121 -12.74 19.80 4.59
N LYS A 122 -13.91 20.05 5.18
CA LYS A 122 -14.42 21.40 5.45
C LYS A 122 -13.80 22.03 6.71
N ASP A 123 -13.04 21.24 7.48
CA ASP A 123 -12.33 21.75 8.65
C ASP A 123 -11.07 22.50 8.25
N ASN A 124 -10.83 23.62 8.91
CA ASN A 124 -9.62 24.44 8.76
C ASN A 124 -8.38 23.85 9.46
N SER A 125 -8.39 22.55 9.77
CA SER A 125 -7.27 21.86 10.39
C SER A 125 -6.06 21.91 9.47
N ARG A 126 -4.95 22.44 9.98
CA ARG A 126 -3.71 22.63 9.23
C ARG A 126 -2.50 22.38 10.12
N CYS A 127 -1.42 21.89 9.50
CA CYS A 127 -0.11 21.75 10.12
C CYS A 127 0.90 22.52 9.26
N ASP A 128 1.60 23.50 9.84
CA ASP A 128 2.52 24.36 9.10
C ASP A 128 3.98 23.95 9.35
N PHE A 129 4.70 23.59 8.29
CA PHE A 129 6.13 23.25 8.28
C PHE A 129 7.02 24.35 7.69
N ALA A 130 6.46 25.53 7.39
CA ALA A 130 7.13 26.64 6.71
C ALA A 130 8.44 27.09 7.39
N ASN A 131 8.47 27.07 8.72
CA ASN A 131 9.61 27.52 9.51
C ASN A 131 10.64 26.40 9.78
N ASP A 132 10.40 25.19 9.27
CA ASP A 132 11.25 24.02 9.50
C ASP A 132 11.70 23.42 8.16
N GLY A 133 12.75 24.03 7.61
CA GLY A 133 13.26 23.69 6.28
C GLY A 133 13.68 22.22 6.15
N MET A 134 14.14 21.59 7.23
CA MET A 134 14.51 20.18 7.21
C MET A 134 13.27 19.26 7.18
N ASN A 135 12.26 19.54 8.01
CA ASN A 135 11.02 18.77 7.98
C ASN A 135 10.29 18.89 6.64
N LEU A 136 10.26 20.10 6.08
CA LEU A 136 9.69 20.34 4.75
C LEU A 136 10.48 19.60 3.65
N ALA A 137 11.81 19.61 3.70
CA ALA A 137 12.65 18.88 2.75
C ALA A 137 12.40 17.37 2.84
N LEU A 138 12.33 16.80 4.05
CA LEU A 138 12.00 15.39 4.25
C LEU A 138 10.65 15.03 3.63
N LEU A 139 9.61 15.80 3.95
CA LEU A 139 8.27 15.58 3.38
C LEU A 139 8.29 15.62 1.85
N ARG A 140 8.91 16.64 1.24
CA ARG A 140 8.97 16.77 -0.22
C ARG A 140 9.65 15.58 -0.88
N ILE A 141 10.81 15.16 -0.37
CA ILE A 141 11.54 14.01 -0.92
C ILE A 141 10.68 12.74 -0.84
N LEU A 142 10.02 12.50 0.28
CA LEU A 142 9.18 11.31 0.45
C LEU A 142 7.90 11.35 -0.41
N VAL A 143 7.32 12.53 -0.61
CA VAL A 143 6.16 12.72 -1.50
C VAL A 143 6.52 12.48 -2.96
N GLU A 144 7.69 12.96 -3.41
CA GLU A 144 8.19 12.71 -4.77
C GLU A 144 8.41 11.22 -5.06
N LYS A 145 8.76 10.43 -4.03
CA LYS A 145 8.98 8.98 -4.15
C LYS A 145 7.69 8.16 -4.22
N GLN A 146 6.51 8.79 -4.05
CA GLN A 146 5.19 8.17 -4.27
C GLN A 146 5.01 6.80 -3.59
N GLY A 147 5.35 6.70 -2.30
CA GLY A 147 5.19 5.45 -1.51
C GLY A 147 6.37 4.48 -1.57
N GLY A 148 7.40 4.77 -2.38
CA GLY A 148 8.69 4.07 -2.35
C GLY A 148 9.54 4.47 -1.14
N TYR A 149 10.43 3.55 -0.71
CA TYR A 149 11.42 3.86 0.34
C TYR A 149 12.54 4.76 -0.22
N ALA A 150 12.75 5.90 0.42
CA ALA A 150 13.97 6.69 0.30
C ALA A 150 15.01 6.15 1.27
N SER A 151 16.21 5.87 0.76
CA SER A 151 17.28 5.31 1.59
C SER A 151 17.71 6.31 2.67
N THR A 152 18.09 5.81 3.85
CA THR A 152 18.59 6.65 4.95
C THR A 152 19.74 7.54 4.50
N GLN A 153 20.68 7.00 3.72
CA GLN A 153 21.85 7.74 3.24
C GLN A 153 21.45 8.90 2.32
N GLU A 154 20.54 8.64 1.36
CA GLU A 154 20.00 9.67 0.47
C GLU A 154 19.34 10.82 1.25
N LEU A 155 18.55 10.49 2.28
CA LEU A 155 17.85 11.48 3.09
C LEU A 155 18.82 12.30 3.95
N ILE A 156 19.81 11.66 4.57
CA ILE A 156 20.83 12.34 5.37
C ILE A 156 21.56 13.38 4.51
N GLU A 157 21.98 12.99 3.30
CA GLU A 157 22.71 13.85 2.37
C GLU A 157 21.85 15.01 1.85
N LYS A 158 20.62 14.72 1.40
CA LYS A 158 19.76 15.75 0.78
C LYS A 158 19.17 16.74 1.77
N ILE A 159 18.89 16.31 3.00
CA ILE A 159 18.27 17.16 4.04
C ILE A 159 19.34 17.85 4.90
N GLY A 160 20.58 17.35 4.86
CA GLY A 160 21.67 17.85 5.70
C GLY A 160 21.55 17.38 7.15
N CYS A 161 20.95 16.21 7.39
CA CYS A 161 20.95 15.61 8.72
C CYS A 161 22.36 15.15 9.10
N LYS A 162 22.71 15.18 10.38
CA LYS A 162 24.03 14.75 10.85
C LYS A 162 24.18 13.23 10.85
N ASP A 163 23.11 12.53 11.21
CA ASP A 163 23.10 11.09 11.38
C ASP A 163 21.66 10.53 11.33
N LEU A 164 21.56 9.19 11.43
CA LEU A 164 20.29 8.47 11.49
C LEU A 164 19.42 8.90 12.68
N LYS A 165 20.03 9.28 13.81
CA LYS A 165 19.30 9.66 15.01
C LYS A 165 18.56 10.99 14.80
N ALA A 166 19.24 11.96 14.18
CA ALA A 166 18.64 13.23 13.78
C ALA A 166 17.50 13.03 12.78
N LEU A 167 17.68 12.16 11.78
CA LEU A 167 16.63 11.85 10.81
C LEU A 167 15.42 11.15 11.46
N SER A 168 15.67 10.22 12.39
CA SER A 168 14.61 9.57 13.17
C SER A 168 13.85 10.57 14.05
N GLU A 169 14.52 11.57 14.59
CA GLU A 169 13.91 12.62 15.41
C GLU A 169 13.03 13.56 14.56
N GLN A 170 13.46 13.88 13.33
CA GLN A 170 12.64 14.63 12.37
C GLN A 170 11.38 13.87 11.97
N LYS A 171 11.53 12.59 11.58
CA LYS A 171 10.39 11.70 11.31
C LYS A 171 9.39 11.76 12.48
N ARG A 172 9.88 11.59 13.71
CA ARG A 172 9.07 11.63 14.93
C ARG A 172 8.37 12.98 15.10
N THR A 173 9.09 14.08 14.92
CA THR A 173 8.56 15.44 15.03
C THR A 173 7.41 15.68 14.05
N ILE A 174 7.58 15.28 12.80
CA ILE A 174 6.55 15.40 11.76
C ILE A 174 5.32 14.57 12.12
N ASN A 175 5.49 13.29 12.45
CA ASN A 175 4.37 12.41 12.80
C ASN A 175 3.58 12.92 14.01
N LEU A 176 4.28 13.46 15.02
CA LEU A 176 3.64 14.06 16.20
C LEU A 176 2.87 15.34 15.84
N ALA A 177 3.42 16.21 15.01
CA ALA A 177 2.77 17.42 14.56
C ALA A 177 1.50 17.10 13.77
N LEU A 178 1.59 16.18 12.80
CA LEU A 178 0.44 15.74 12.00
C LEU A 178 -0.64 15.08 12.86
N ARG A 179 -0.24 14.28 13.85
CA ARG A 179 -1.19 13.68 14.80
C ARG A 179 -1.90 14.73 15.64
N ARG A 180 -1.18 15.72 16.15
CA ARG A 180 -1.73 16.79 16.99
C ARG A 180 -2.66 17.71 16.21
N ASP A 181 -2.23 18.14 15.02
CA ASP A 181 -2.86 19.25 14.30
C ASP A 181 -3.85 18.78 13.22
N LEU A 182 -3.64 17.59 12.67
CA LEU A 182 -4.52 16.97 11.66
C LEU A 182 -5.21 15.71 12.19
N GLY A 183 -4.99 15.29 13.44
CA GLY A 183 -5.67 14.12 14.00
C GLY A 183 -5.36 12.82 13.25
N THR A 184 -4.17 12.71 12.64
CA THR A 184 -3.77 11.48 11.92
C THR A 184 -3.66 10.29 12.88
N SER A 185 -3.69 9.06 12.33
CA SER A 185 -3.79 7.82 13.11
C SER A 185 -2.73 7.70 14.22
N GLN A 186 -3.15 7.14 15.36
CA GLN A 186 -2.22 6.75 16.42
C GLN A 186 -1.49 5.45 16.12
N GLU A 187 -2.13 4.56 15.37
CA GLU A 187 -1.64 3.23 15.02
C GLU A 187 -0.67 3.28 13.83
N TYR A 188 -0.98 4.13 12.84
CA TYR A 188 -0.19 4.27 11.62
C TYR A 188 0.44 5.66 11.51
N GLU A 189 1.76 5.69 11.62
CA GLU A 189 2.55 6.90 11.35
C GLU A 189 2.40 7.35 9.88
N VAL A 190 2.44 8.67 9.64
CA VAL A 190 2.38 9.22 8.27
C VAL A 190 3.65 8.91 7.51
N ILE A 191 4.80 9.06 8.19
CA ILE A 191 6.09 8.60 7.71
C ILE A 191 6.45 7.33 8.48
N ASP A 192 6.60 6.21 7.79
CA ASP A 192 7.11 4.96 8.37
C ASP A 192 8.60 4.76 8.06
N SER A 193 9.22 3.78 8.71
CA SER A 193 10.63 3.45 8.50
C SER A 193 10.85 1.95 8.59
N LYS A 194 11.66 1.39 7.71
CA LYS A 194 12.03 -0.04 7.69
C LYS A 194 13.54 -0.20 7.74
N SER A 195 14.02 -1.03 8.68
CA SER A 195 15.44 -1.34 8.82
C SER A 195 16.00 -1.90 7.51
N GLY A 196 17.11 -1.35 7.06
CA GLY A 196 17.75 -1.72 5.78
C GLY A 196 17.06 -1.16 4.53
N SER A 197 15.91 -0.48 4.62
CA SER A 197 15.21 0.11 3.47
C SER A 197 15.12 1.64 3.52
N GLY A 198 14.99 2.23 4.71
CA GLY A 198 14.90 3.68 4.90
C GLY A 198 13.50 4.14 5.29
N TYR A 199 12.99 5.20 4.66
CA TYR A 199 11.77 5.91 5.07
C TYR A 199 10.82 6.13 3.89
N ARG A 200 9.52 6.19 4.14
CA ARG A 200 8.50 6.52 3.12
C ARG A 200 7.26 7.15 3.74
N ILE A 201 6.40 7.72 2.90
CA ILE A 201 5.00 7.96 3.29
C ILE A 201 4.29 6.62 3.41
N HIS A 202 3.63 6.37 4.53
CA HIS A 202 2.88 5.15 4.76
C HIS A 202 1.72 5.05 3.75
N PRO A 203 1.46 3.88 3.14
CA PRO A 203 0.48 3.73 2.05
C PRO A 203 -0.96 4.17 2.36
N LEU A 204 -1.32 4.32 3.64
CA LEU A 204 -2.61 4.87 4.09
C LEU A 204 -2.78 6.36 3.76
N TYR A 205 -1.67 7.09 3.59
CA TYR A 205 -1.66 8.53 3.38
C TYR A 205 -1.27 8.85 1.94
N HIS A 206 -2.01 9.75 1.31
CA HIS A 206 -1.67 10.28 -0.01
C HIS A 206 -1.52 11.78 0.13
N ILE A 207 -0.30 12.25 -0.08
CA ILE A 207 0.03 13.67 0.04
C ILE A 207 0.27 14.21 -1.36
N ALA A 208 -0.57 15.16 -1.79
CA ALA A 208 -0.41 15.85 -3.07
C ALA A 208 0.19 17.24 -2.85
N ILE A 209 1.12 17.63 -3.71
CA ILE A 209 1.58 19.02 -3.80
C ILE A 209 0.58 19.81 -4.67
N PHE A 210 0.21 21.02 -4.26
CA PHE A 210 -0.73 21.89 -4.98
C PHE A 210 -0.29 23.34 -4.99
#